data_AF-A0AAV5YI47-F1
#
_entry.id   AF-A0AAV5YI47-F1
#
_cell.length_a   1.000
_cell.length_b   1.000
_cell.length_c   1.000
_cell.angle_alpha   90.00
_cell.angle_beta   90.00
_cell.angle_gamma   90.00
#
_symmetry.space_group_name_H-M   'P 1'
#
loop_
_entity.id
_entity.type
_entity.pdbx_description
1 polymer ?
#
loop_
_entity_poly.entity_id
_entity_poly.type
_entity_poly.pdbx_seq_one_letter_code
_entity_poly.pdbx_strand_id
1 'polypeptide(L)' 'RGEAGKRQIASVGRGRKLALTHNLGGAPGECVSFVGVVGSEPSA' A
#
# COMPACT_ATOMS: atom_id res chain seq x y z
N ARG A 1 -5.63 11.64 9.00
CA ARG A 1 -4.33 11.01 8.67
C ARG A 1 -4.51 9.51 8.87
N GLY A 2 -4.25 8.68 7.87
CA GLY A 2 -4.51 7.22 7.92
C GLY A 2 -3.46 6.46 8.71
N GLU A 3 -3.30 6.76 10.00
CA GLU A 3 -2.27 6.14 10.83
C GLU A 3 -2.72 4.80 11.42
N ALA A 4 -1.86 3.79 11.36
CA ALA A 4 -2.19 2.44 11.84
C ALA A 4 -2.28 2.33 13.38
N GLY A 5 -1.75 3.30 14.13
CA GLY A 5 -1.83 3.34 15.59
C GLY A 5 -1.27 2.07 16.23
N LYS A 6 -2.06 1.42 17.10
CA LYS A 6 -1.69 0.15 17.77
C LYS A 6 -1.60 -1.06 16.81
N ARG A 7 -2.07 -0.96 15.56
CA ARG A 7 -2.11 -2.06 14.59
C ARG A 7 -0.89 -2.09 13.67
N GLN A 8 0.29 -1.81 14.21
CA GLN A 8 1.52 -1.83 13.41
C GLN A 8 1.88 -3.25 12.97
N ILE A 9 2.42 -3.37 11.76
CA ILE A 9 2.94 -4.64 11.25
C ILE A 9 4.39 -4.79 11.74
N ALA A 10 4.69 -5.86 12.47
CA ALA A 10 6.00 -6.07 13.09
C ALA A 10 7.18 -6.05 12.10
N SER A 11 6.94 -6.39 10.83
CA SER A 11 7.98 -6.38 9.81
C SER A 11 8.47 -4.98 9.43
N VAL A 12 7.69 -3.93 9.70
CA VAL A 12 8.11 -2.54 9.52
C VAL A 12 9.25 -2.22 10.50
N GLY A 13 9.12 -2.64 11.76
CA GLY A 13 10.18 -2.51 12.78
C GLY A 13 11.44 -3.33 12.48
N ARG A 14 11.35 -4.29 11.54
CA ARG A 14 12.50 -5.07 11.04
C ARG A 14 13.09 -4.52 9.73
N GLY A 15 12.70 -3.31 9.32
CA GLY A 15 13.31 -2.61 8.19
C GLY A 15 12.64 -2.82 6.82
N ARG A 16 11.48 -3.50 6.74
CA ARG A 16 10.72 -3.53 5.47
C ARG A 16 10.06 -2.16 5.24
N LYS A 17 10.42 -1.50 4.14
CA LYS A 17 9.97 -0.13 3.81
C LYS A 17 9.04 -0.03 2.58
N LEU A 18 8.87 -1.11 1.83
CA LEU A 18 8.02 -1.14 0.64
C LEU A 18 6.72 -1.90 0.90
N ALA A 19 5.63 -1.40 0.31
CA ALA A 19 4.31 -2.03 0.33
C ALA A 19 3.71 -2.05 -1.08
N LEU A 20 2.72 -2.92 -1.28
CA LEU A 20 1.93 -2.99 -2.50
C LEU A 20 0.50 -2.53 -2.21
N THR A 21 -0.01 -1.61 -3.00
CA THR A 21 -1.43 -1.25 -3.03
C THR A 21 -2.06 -1.87 -4.26
N HIS A 22 -3.25 -2.43 -4.10
CA HIS A 22 -4.07 -2.94 -5.20
C HIS A 22 -5.49 -2.51 -4.94
N ASN A 23 -6.00 -1.62 -5.78
CA ASN A 23 -7.35 -1.11 -5.70
C ASN A 23 -8.08 -1.47 -6.98
N LEU A 24 -9.34 -1.87 -6.85
CA LEU A 24 -10.24 -2.10 -7.98
C LEU A 24 -11.26 -0.97 -8.02
N GLY A 25 -11.53 -0.44 -9.21
CA GLY A 25 -12.57 0.54 -9.45
C GLY A 25 -13.26 0.29 -10.77
N GLY A 26 -14.46 0.85 -10.95
CA GLY A 26 -15.27 0.66 -12.14
C GLY A 26 -16.46 -0.26 -11.91
N ALA A 27 -17.25 -0.45 -12.96
CA ALA A 27 -18.44 -1.29 -12.96
C ALA A 27 -18.10 -2.74 -13.36
N PRO A 28 -18.93 -3.73 -13.00
CA PRO A 28 -18.76 -5.10 -13.48
C PRO A 28 -18.63 -5.15 -15.01
N GLY A 29 -17.55 -5.78 -15.51
CA GLY A 29 -17.20 -5.84 -16.93
C GLY A 29 -16.20 -4.79 -17.41
N GLU A 30 -16.07 -3.69 -16.67
CA GLU A 30 -15.19 -2.54 -16.98
C GLU A 30 -14.28 -2.19 -15.79
N CYS A 31 -13.99 -3.18 -14.93
CA CYS A 31 -13.16 -2.97 -13.75
C CYS A 31 -11.71 -2.69 -14.15
N VAL A 32 -11.13 -1.67 -13.53
CA VAL A 32 -9.72 -1.29 -13.65
C VAL A 32 -9.00 -1.64 -12.35
N SER A 33 -7.82 -2.24 -12.51
CA SER A 33 -6.89 -2.51 -11.42
C SER A 33 -5.84 -1.41 -11.35
N PHE A 34 -5.74 -0.78 -10.19
CA PHE A 34 -4.68 0.17 -9.85
C PHE A 34 -3.71 -0.51 -8.89
N VAL A 35 -2.55 -0.90 -9.42
CA VAL A 35 -1.48 -1.54 -8.64
C VAL A 35 -0.31 -0.59 -8.51
N GLY A 36 0.23 -0.44 -7.31
CA GLY A 36 1.41 0.37 -7.05
C GLY A 36 2.30 -0.23 -6.00
N VAL A 37 3.62 -0.07 -6.16
CA VAL A 37 4.59 -0.28 -5.09
C VAL A 37 4.91 1.07 -4.49
N VAL A 38 4.74 1.20 -3.18
CA VAL A 38 4.91 2.46 -2.44
C VAL A 38 5.98 2.31 -1.36
N GLY A 39 6.77 3.36 -1.18
CA GLY A 39 7.75 3.49 -0.10
C GLY A 39 7.39 4.63 0.86
N SER A 40 7.96 4.60 2.06
CA SER A 40 7.85 5.71 3.02
C SER A 40 8.74 6.91 2.69
N GLU A 41 9.65 6.75 1.74
CA GLU A 41 10.62 7.73 1.26
C GLU A 41 10.59 7.71 -0.29
N PRO A 42 10.93 8.82 -0.97
CA PRO A 42 11.11 8.83 -2.41
C PRO A 42 12.15 7.80 -2.86
N SER A 43 11.96 7.20 -4.04
CA SER A 43 13.03 6.43 -4.67
C SER A 43 14.17 7.37 -5.08
N ALA A 44 15.41 6.91 -4.90
CA ALA A 44 16.60 7.60 -5.38
C ALA A 44 16.65 7.67 -6.92
#